data_AF-A0A836YJU8-F1
#
_entry.id   AF-A0A836YJU8-F1
#
_cell.length_a   1.000
_cell.length_b   1.000
_cell.length_c   1.000
_cell.angle_alpha   90.00
_cell.angle_beta   90.00
_cell.angle_gamma   90.00
#
_symmetry.space_group_name_H-M   'P 1'
#
loop_
_entity.id
_entity.type
_entity.pdbx_description
1 polymer ?
#
loop_
_entity_poly.entity_id
_entity_poly.type
_entity_poly.pdbx_seq_one_letter_code
_entity_poly.pdbx_strand_id
1 'polypeptide(L)'
;MKKFLWWGISLYFSISLQVAAFAQNNLSNISFNQPLKYRIDYIDPRFELTKEQFIQIGKEAAEIWQKETGKTYFIYDSQAELTINLVLDNQ
;
A
#
# COMPACT_ATOMS: atom_id res chain seq x y z
N MET A 1 -49.47 17.05 -24.31
CA MET A 1 -49.00 15.98 -23.41
C MET A 1 -47.61 15.41 -23.77
N LYS A 2 -46.79 16.08 -24.61
CA LYS A 2 -45.44 15.58 -25.00
C LYS A 2 -44.28 16.13 -24.13
N LYS A 3 -44.48 17.31 -23.51
CA LYS A 3 -43.48 18.02 -22.71
C LYS A 3 -43.19 17.41 -21.33
N PHE A 4 -44.16 16.71 -20.74
CA PHE A 4 -43.98 16.01 -19.46
C PHE A 4 -43.18 14.70 -19.60
N LEU A 5 -43.25 14.04 -20.76
CA LEU A 5 -42.49 12.81 -21.02
C LEU A 5 -40.98 13.07 -21.11
N TRP A 6 -40.59 14.24 -21.61
CA TRP A 6 -39.19 14.61 -21.81
C TRP A 6 -38.47 14.98 -20.50
N TRP A 7 -39.19 15.58 -19.55
CA TRP A 7 -38.67 15.84 -18.21
C TRP A 7 -38.45 14.56 -17.41
N GLY A 8 -39.35 13.57 -17.53
CA GLY A 8 -39.18 12.27 -16.89
C GLY A 8 -37.90 11.56 -17.34
N ILE A 9 -37.66 11.46 -18.65
CA ILE A 9 -36.47 10.79 -19.22
C ILE A 9 -35.18 11.51 -18.81
N SER A 10 -35.17 12.84 -18.77
CA SER A 10 -34.01 13.62 -18.33
C SER A 10 -33.68 13.40 -16.85
N LEU A 11 -34.69 13.21 -15.99
CA LEU A 11 -34.50 12.97 -14.56
C LEU A 11 -34.02 11.55 -14.26
N TYR A 12 -34.49 10.55 -15.02
CA TYR A 12 -33.96 9.18 -14.93
C TYR A 12 -32.50 9.10 -15.37
N PHE A 13 -32.11 9.85 -16.42
CA PHE A 13 -30.74 9.87 -16.90
C PHE A 13 -29.77 10.55 -15.92
N SER A 14 -30.21 11.59 -15.21
CA SER A 14 -29.37 12.26 -14.21
C SER A 14 -29.20 11.44 -12.93
N ILE A 15 -30.25 10.74 -12.48
CA ILE A 15 -30.16 9.86 -11.30
C ILE A 15 -29.29 8.63 -11.59
N SER A 16 -29.43 8.00 -12.76
CA SER A 16 -28.61 6.84 -13.12
C SER A 16 -27.11 7.20 -13.29
N LEU A 17 -26.81 8.39 -13.81
CA LEU A 17 -25.44 8.88 -13.97
C LEU A 17 -24.74 9.14 -12.63
N GLN A 18 -25.48 9.65 -11.63
CA GLN A 18 -24.94 9.93 -10.30
C GLN A 18 -24.64 8.65 -9.51
N VAL A 19 -25.46 7.61 -9.66
CA VAL A 19 -25.25 6.30 -8.99
C VAL A 19 -24.00 5.59 -9.53
N ALA A 20 -23.75 5.64 -10.84
CA ALA A 20 -22.54 5.09 -11.44
C ALA A 20 -21.27 5.81 -10.96
N ALA A 21 -21.31 7.15 -10.89
CA ALA A 21 -20.18 7.95 -10.42
C ALA A 21 -19.82 7.69 -8.94
N PHE A 22 -20.83 7.47 -8.08
CA PHE A 22 -20.60 7.11 -6.67
C PHE A 22 -20.02 5.69 -6.50
N ALA A 23 -20.42 4.74 -7.33
CA ALA A 23 -19.90 3.37 -7.29
C ALA A 23 -18.41 3.27 -7.68
N GLN A 24 -17.90 4.18 -8.51
CA GLN A 24 -16.50 4.20 -8.94
C GLN A 24 -15.52 4.75 -7.89
N ASN A 25 -15.97 5.57 -6.95
CA ASN A 25 -15.08 6.31 -6.04
C ASN A 25 -14.48 5.47 -4.89
N ASN A 26 -14.94 4.23 -4.70
CA ASN A 26 -14.48 3.34 -3.62
C ASN A 26 -13.53 2.22 -4.06
N LEU A 27 -13.11 2.20 -5.33
CA LEU A 27 -12.00 1.35 -5.75
C LEU A 27 -10.71 2.04 -5.31
N SER A 28 -10.15 1.57 -4.19
CA SER A 28 -8.80 1.94 -3.76
C SER A 28 -7.83 1.72 -4.93
N ASN A 29 -7.39 2.81 -5.56
CA ASN A 29 -6.26 2.81 -6.50
C ASN A 29 -4.99 2.52 -5.69
N ILE A 30 -4.81 1.28 -5.27
CA ILE A 30 -3.52 0.80 -4.77
C ILE A 30 -2.63 0.73 -6.01
N SER A 31 -1.97 1.85 -6.30
CA SER A 31 -0.92 1.89 -7.28
C SER A 31 0.26 1.10 -6.72
N PHE A 32 0.46 -0.12 -7.21
CA PHE A 32 1.63 -0.97 -6.89
C PHE A 32 2.98 -0.36 -7.33
N ASN A 33 2.98 0.89 -7.79
CA ASN A 33 4.18 1.61 -8.20
C ASN A 33 4.86 2.40 -7.07
N GLN A 34 4.29 2.44 -5.86
CA GLN A 34 4.96 3.11 -4.74
C GLN A 34 5.82 2.12 -3.93
N PRO A 35 7.07 2.48 -3.60
CA PRO A 35 7.91 1.63 -2.75
C PRO A 35 7.27 1.41 -1.38
N LEU A 36 7.35 0.18 -0.89
CA LEU A 36 6.88 -0.21 0.42
C LEU A 36 7.87 0.30 1.48
N LYS A 37 7.40 1.21 2.32
CA LYS A 37 8.18 1.68 3.47
C LYS A 37 8.13 0.65 4.59
N TYR A 38 9.26 0.39 5.24
CA TYR A 38 9.33 -0.53 6.38
C TYR A 38 10.21 0.03 7.50
N ARG A 39 9.95 -0.40 8.74
CA ARG A 39 10.80 -0.17 9.90
C ARG A 39 11.17 -1.47 10.59
N ILE A 40 12.31 -1.45 11.25
CA ILE A 40 12.71 -2.50 12.19
C ILE A 40 12.18 -2.13 13.57
N ASP A 41 11.51 -3.05 14.26
CA ASP A 41 10.99 -2.81 15.61
C ASP A 41 11.67 -3.68 16.65
N TYR A 42 11.07 -4.82 16.99
CA TYR A 42 11.64 -5.77 17.95
C TYR A 42 12.69 -6.66 17.30
N ILE A 43 13.79 -6.87 18.03
CA ILE A 43 14.83 -7.85 17.70
C ILE A 43 15.02 -8.71 18.94
N ASP A 44 14.83 -10.01 18.79
CA ASP A 44 15.08 -10.96 19.86
C ASP A 44 16.58 -10.91 20.24
N PRO A 45 16.91 -10.65 21.51
CA PRO A 45 18.30 -10.54 21.96
C PRO A 45 19.15 -11.78 21.69
N ARG A 46 18.53 -12.96 21.54
CA ARG A 46 19.22 -14.22 21.22
C ARG A 46 19.94 -14.20 19.87
N PHE A 47 19.58 -13.28 18.98
CA PHE A 47 20.31 -13.08 17.71
C PHE A 47 21.62 -12.30 17.88
N GLU A 48 21.87 -11.68 19.04
CA GLU A 48 23.06 -10.88 19.30
C GLU A 48 23.29 -9.76 18.26
N LEU A 49 22.21 -9.23 17.70
CA LEU A 49 22.21 -8.15 16.70
C LEU A 49 21.71 -6.84 17.29
N THR A 50 22.39 -5.74 16.98
CA THR A 50 21.86 -4.41 17.24
C THR A 50 20.79 -4.03 16.22
N LYS A 51 19.99 -3.03 16.57
CA LYS A 51 18.97 -2.48 15.67
C LYS A 51 19.58 -1.90 14.41
N GLU A 52 20.70 -1.21 14.53
CA GLU A 52 21.43 -0.59 13.43
C GLU A 52 21.97 -1.64 12.46
N GLN A 53 22.52 -2.75 12.98
CA GLN A 53 22.99 -3.86 12.15
C GLN A 53 21.82 -4.47 11.36
N PHE A 54 20.68 -4.70 12.01
CA PHE A 54 19.53 -5.31 11.33
C PHE A 54 18.84 -4.35 10.34
N ILE A 55 18.86 -3.04 10.61
CA ILE A 55 18.46 -2.02 9.63
C ILE A 55 19.35 -2.10 8.39
N GLN A 56 20.67 -2.22 8.58
CA GLN A 56 21.62 -2.31 7.48
C GLN A 56 21.42 -3.58 6.64
N ILE A 57 21.24 -4.73 7.29
CA ILE A 57 20.88 -6.00 6.63
C ILE A 57 19.59 -5.85 5.81
N GLY A 58 18.57 -5.20 6.38
CA GLY A 58 17.31 -4.95 5.67
C GLY A 58 17.50 -4.08 4.41
N LYS A 59 18.35 -3.05 4.48
CA LYS A 59 18.67 -2.20 3.32
C LYS A 59 19.42 -2.98 2.24
N GLU A 60 20.40 -3.80 2.64
CA GLU A 60 21.13 -4.67 1.71
C GLU A 60 20.20 -5.69 1.02
N ALA A 61 19.27 -6.28 1.76
CA ALA A 61 18.25 -7.15 1.19
C ALA A 61 17.34 -6.41 0.19
N ALA A 62 16.95 -5.17 0.49
CA ALA A 62 16.19 -4.33 -0.44
C ALA A 62 16.97 -4.01 -1.73
N GLU A 63 18.28 -3.76 -1.61
CA GLU A 63 19.17 -3.50 -2.74
C GLU A 63 19.29 -4.70 -3.68
N ILE A 64 19.26 -5.94 -3.17
CA ILE A 64 19.24 -7.15 -4.01
C ILE A 64 18.03 -7.12 -4.95
N TRP A 65 16.83 -6.88 -4.43
CA TRP A 65 15.63 -6.78 -5.25
C TRP A 65 15.71 -5.63 -6.26
N GLN A 66 16.25 -4.49 -5.86
CA GLN A 66 16.41 -3.35 -6.75
C GLN A 66 17.40 -3.63 -7.88
N LYS A 67 18.54 -4.25 -7.57
CA LYS A 67 19.57 -4.58 -8.55
C LYS A 67 19.05 -5.51 -9.65
N GLU A 68 18.33 -6.55 -9.25
CA GLU A 68 17.86 -7.58 -10.21
C GLU A 68 16.66 -7.13 -11.05
N THR A 69 15.91 -6.11 -10.60
CA THR A 69 14.66 -5.68 -11.25
C THR A 69 14.69 -4.26 -11.81
N GLY A 70 15.68 -3.45 -11.41
CA GLY A 70 15.76 -2.02 -11.71
C GLY A 70 14.71 -1.16 -10.99
N LYS A 71 13.94 -1.70 -10.04
CA LYS A 71 12.89 -0.98 -9.32
C LYS A 71 13.14 -0.91 -7.82
N THR A 72 12.89 0.24 -7.22
CA THR A 72 12.93 0.40 -5.76
C THR A 72 11.61 -0.12 -5.17
N TYR A 73 11.66 -1.32 -4.58
CA TYR A 73 10.48 -1.93 -3.95
C TYR A 73 10.36 -1.64 -2.46
N PHE A 74 11.49 -1.46 -1.76
CA PHE A 74 11.51 -1.34 -0.30
C PHE A 74 12.36 -0.15 0.12
N ILE A 75 11.85 0.65 1.06
CA ILE A 75 12.55 1.81 1.62
C ILE A 75 12.49 1.74 3.15
N TYR A 76 13.66 1.81 3.80
CA TYR A 76 13.69 1.95 5.25
C TYR A 76 13.18 3.34 5.66
N ASP A 77 12.20 3.39 6.55
CA ASP A 77 11.67 4.61 7.15
C ASP A 77 11.34 4.32 8.61
N SER A 78 11.97 5.03 9.55
CA SER A 78 11.78 4.79 10.99
C SER A 78 10.32 4.97 11.46
N GLN A 79 9.50 5.69 10.68
CA GLN A 79 8.10 5.97 10.97
C GLN A 79 7.14 5.13 10.09
N ALA A 80 7.65 4.13 9.36
CA ALA A 80 6.81 3.29 8.52
C ALA A 80 5.77 2.49 9.34
N GLU A 81 4.58 2.32 8.77
CA GLU A 81 3.53 1.48 9.34
C GLU A 81 3.92 0.00 9.29
N LEU A 82 4.47 -0.46 8.16
CA LEU A 82 4.95 -1.83 8.03
C LEU A 82 6.15 -2.05 8.95
N THR A 83 5.97 -2.98 9.87
CA THR A 83 6.93 -3.28 10.92
C THR A 83 7.50 -4.69 10.72
N ILE A 84 8.82 -4.81 10.80
CA ILE A 84 9.54 -6.08 10.81
C ILE A 84 10.02 -6.35 12.24
N ASN A 85 9.62 -7.50 12.78
CA ASN A 85 10.09 -8.03 14.06
C ASN A 85 10.92 -9.28 13.81
N LEU A 86 12.10 -9.36 14.42
CA LEU A 86 12.94 -10.56 14.39
C LEU A 86 12.66 -11.37 15.66
N VAL A 87 11.94 -12.47 15.53
CA VAL A 87 11.53 -13.34 16.64
C VAL A 87 12.06 -14.73 16.38
N LEU A 88 12.75 -15.32 17.36
CA LEU A 88 13.20 -16.71 17.27
C LEU A 88 12.06 -17.63 17.73
N ASP A 89 11.77 -18.66 16.93
CA ASP A 89 10.79 -19.67 17.29
C ASP A 89 11.24 -20.45 18.52
N ASN A 90 10.29 -20.81 19.38
CA ASN A 90 10.57 -21.56 20.60
C ASN A 90 10.33 -23.04 20.29
N GLN A 91 11.40 -23.80 20.02
CA GLN A 91 11.36 -25.26 19.98
C GLN A 91 11.21 -25.85 21.38
#